data_AF-A0A0K0D7P7-F1
#
_entry.id   AF-A0A0K0D7P7-F1
#
_cell.length_a   1.000
_cell.length_b   1.000
_cell.length_c   1.000
_cell.angle_alpha   90.00
_cell.angle_beta   90.00
_cell.angle_gamma   90.00
#
_symmetry.space_group_name_H-M   'P 1'
#
loop_
_entity.id
_entity.type
_entity.pdbx_description
1 polymer ?
#
loop_
_entity_poly.entity_id
_entity_poly.type
_entity_poly.pdbx_seq_one_letter_code
_entity_poly.pdbx_strand_id
1 'polypeptide(L)'
;MQSRFSFQALTAASKSGRWVLLKNVHLAPQWLGNMEKRLHTLKPHANFRLFLTAEIHPKLPTSVLRASRLVVFEPATGLKANLLRSLSALSATRLSKPPAERSRLYLLVCWLHALVQERLRYTPLGWANAYEFSDADFRVACDTLDAAVDAVAQGRANVAPEKLPWTTLRTLLSQCIYGGKIDNQFDQVHLHLLTELRFSSLSSMYPTK
;
A
#
# COMPACT_ATOMS: atom_id res chain seq x y z
N MET A 1 -19.79 -9.42 -22.01
CA MET A 1 -20.07 -10.72 -21.36
C MET A 1 -20.13 -10.64 -19.84
N GLN A 2 -19.15 -10.05 -19.14
CA GLN A 2 -19.16 -9.93 -17.66
C GLN A 2 -20.44 -9.28 -17.08
N SER A 3 -20.98 -8.25 -17.73
CA SER A 3 -22.18 -7.52 -17.25
C SER A 3 -23.43 -8.40 -17.06
N ARG A 4 -23.62 -9.44 -17.88
CA ARG A 4 -24.77 -10.36 -17.76
C ARG A 4 -24.59 -11.36 -16.61
N PHE A 5 -23.38 -11.88 -16.44
CA PHE A 5 -23.04 -12.77 -15.33
C PHE A 5 -23.17 -12.07 -13.97
N SER A 6 -22.75 -10.80 -13.89
CA SER A 6 -22.86 -10.00 -12.67
C SER A 6 -24.31 -9.81 -12.23
N PHE A 7 -25.25 -9.61 -13.16
CA PHE A 7 -26.67 -9.47 -12.82
C PHE A 7 -27.31 -10.78 -12.34
N GLN A 8 -27.00 -11.90 -12.99
CA GLN A 8 -27.51 -13.20 -12.55
C GLN A 8 -27.01 -13.54 -11.14
N ALA A 9 -25.72 -13.30 -10.86
CA ALA A 9 -25.14 -13.46 -9.54
C ALA A 9 -25.82 -12.56 -8.50
N LEU A 10 -26.08 -11.29 -8.84
CA LEU A 10 -26.76 -10.34 -7.96
C LEU A 10 -28.19 -10.78 -7.62
N THR A 11 -28.97 -11.22 -8.61
CA THR A 11 -30.34 -11.70 -8.38
C THR A 11 -30.36 -12.98 -7.55
N ALA A 12 -29.46 -13.93 -7.82
CA ALA A 12 -29.36 -15.17 -7.05
C ALA A 12 -28.92 -14.91 -5.60
N ALA A 13 -27.94 -14.04 -5.40
CA ALA A 13 -27.49 -13.63 -4.07
C ALA A 13 -28.58 -12.87 -3.30
N SER A 14 -29.33 -12.00 -3.99
CA SER A 14 -30.45 -11.25 -3.42
C SER A 14 -31.55 -12.17 -2.89
N LYS A 15 -31.86 -13.26 -3.58
CA LYS A 15 -32.84 -14.27 -3.12
C LYS A 15 -32.31 -15.13 -1.97
N SER A 16 -31.03 -15.51 -2.03
CA SER A 16 -30.41 -16.42 -1.06
C SER A 16 -29.82 -15.72 0.19
N GLY A 17 -29.80 -14.38 0.22
CA GLY A 17 -29.24 -13.60 1.32
C GLY A 17 -27.70 -13.55 1.35
N ARG A 18 -27.02 -13.97 0.29
CA ARG A 18 -25.55 -13.96 0.21
C ARG A 18 -25.00 -12.55 -0.02
N TRP A 19 -23.74 -12.32 0.32
CA TRP A 19 -23.08 -11.03 0.10
C TRP A 19 -22.42 -10.98 -1.26
N VAL A 20 -22.44 -9.82 -1.90
CA VAL A 20 -21.80 -9.59 -3.21
C VAL A 20 -20.87 -8.39 -3.09
N LEU A 21 -19.65 -8.52 -3.60
CA LEU A 21 -18.68 -7.44 -3.71
C LEU A 21 -18.39 -7.17 -5.20
N LEU A 22 -18.76 -5.98 -5.68
CA LEU A 22 -18.40 -5.51 -7.01
C LEU A 22 -17.22 -4.56 -6.89
N LYS A 23 -16.09 -4.94 -7.50
CA LYS A 23 -14.87 -4.14 -7.46
C LYS A 23 -14.77 -3.21 -8.68
N ASN A 24 -14.15 -2.05 -8.47
CA ASN A 24 -13.77 -1.10 -9.52
C ASN A 24 -14.96 -0.62 -10.38
N VAL A 25 -16.09 -0.32 -9.75
CA VAL A 25 -17.33 -0.01 -10.48
C VAL A 25 -17.27 1.31 -11.27
N HIS A 26 -16.30 2.18 -10.96
CA HIS A 26 -16.01 3.41 -11.70
C HIS A 26 -15.59 3.15 -13.16
N LEU A 27 -15.10 1.94 -13.48
CA LEU A 27 -14.76 1.53 -14.85
C LEU A 27 -15.99 1.24 -15.72
N ALA A 28 -17.18 1.08 -15.13
CA ALA A 28 -18.41 0.75 -15.85
C ALA A 28 -19.62 1.61 -15.41
N PRO A 29 -19.54 2.95 -15.56
CA PRO A 29 -20.53 3.88 -15.00
C PRO A 29 -21.94 3.70 -15.60
N GLN A 30 -22.03 3.42 -16.90
CA GLN A 30 -23.32 3.16 -17.58
C GLN A 30 -23.99 1.88 -17.04
N TRP A 31 -23.19 0.83 -16.82
CA TRP A 31 -23.69 -0.42 -16.25
C TRP A 31 -24.16 -0.21 -14.80
N LEU A 32 -23.42 0.59 -14.03
CA LEU A 32 -23.74 0.90 -12.65
C LEU A 32 -25.08 1.66 -12.52
N GLY A 33 -25.36 2.61 -13.42
CA GLY A 33 -26.67 3.29 -13.48
C GLY A 33 -27.82 2.34 -13.85
N ASN A 34 -27.59 1.39 -14.76
CA ASN A 34 -28.59 0.36 -15.08
C ASN A 34 -28.82 -0.63 -13.94
N MET A 35 -27.78 -0.90 -13.14
CA MET A 35 -27.85 -1.77 -11.96
C MET A 35 -28.70 -1.15 -10.86
N GLU A 36 -28.51 0.14 -10.58
CA GLU A 36 -29.27 0.85 -9.56
C GLU A 36 -30.78 0.84 -9.84
N LYS A 37 -31.20 1.12 -11.09
CA LYS A 37 -32.61 1.01 -11.50
C LYS A 37 -33.21 -0.37 -11.23
N ARG A 38 -32.41 -1.43 -11.40
CA ARG A 38 -32.85 -2.82 -11.15
C ARG A 38 -32.83 -3.18 -9.67
N LEU A 39 -31.96 -2.57 -8.86
CA LEU A 39 -31.95 -2.76 -7.42
C LEU A 39 -33.20 -2.18 -6.76
N HIS A 40 -33.74 -1.08 -7.29
CA HIS A 40 -34.98 -0.48 -6.80
C HIS A 40 -36.21 -1.39 -6.96
N THR A 41 -36.21 -2.31 -7.94
CA THR A 41 -37.32 -3.24 -8.16
C THR A 41 -37.13 -4.59 -7.44
N LEU A 42 -35.94 -4.85 -6.89
CA LEU A 42 -35.64 -6.07 -6.17
C LEU A 42 -36.24 -6.03 -4.76
N LYS A 43 -36.84 -7.14 -4.33
CA LYS A 43 -37.17 -7.42 -2.93
C LYS A 43 -36.10 -8.36 -2.35
N PRO A 44 -34.99 -7.82 -1.82
CA PRO A 44 -33.89 -8.65 -1.35
C PRO A 44 -34.23 -9.37 -0.04
N HIS A 45 -33.61 -10.53 0.15
CA HIS A 45 -33.57 -11.22 1.44
C HIS A 45 -32.94 -10.31 2.53
N ALA A 46 -33.43 -10.37 3.77
CA ALA A 46 -33.01 -9.48 4.85
C ALA A 46 -31.48 -9.48 5.12
N ASN A 47 -30.83 -10.63 4.93
CA ASN A 47 -29.38 -10.81 5.11
C ASN A 47 -28.51 -10.40 3.91
N PHE A 48 -29.12 -10.06 2.78
CA PHE A 48 -28.39 -9.66 1.58
C PHE A 48 -27.63 -8.35 1.80
N ARG A 49 -26.36 -8.31 1.37
CA ARG A 49 -25.53 -7.09 1.37
C ARG A 49 -24.79 -6.96 0.06
N LEU A 50 -24.86 -5.78 -0.55
CA LEU A 50 -24.11 -5.41 -1.75
C LEU A 50 -23.04 -4.40 -1.37
N PHE A 51 -21.79 -4.76 -1.63
CA PHE A 51 -20.63 -3.89 -1.46
C PHE A 51 -20.11 -3.46 -2.83
N LEU A 52 -19.78 -2.19 -2.96
CA LEU A 52 -19.21 -1.60 -4.17
C LEU A 52 -17.86 -0.97 -3.81
N THR A 53 -16.81 -1.21 -4.60
CA THR A 53 -15.56 -0.46 -4.49
C THR A 53 -15.37 0.42 -5.72
N ALA A 54 -14.99 1.68 -5.51
CA ALA A 54 -14.74 2.64 -6.57
C ALA A 54 -13.65 3.63 -6.15
N GLU A 55 -12.92 4.15 -7.14
CA GLU A 55 -12.16 5.38 -6.99
C GLU A 55 -13.10 6.59 -7.13
N ILE A 56 -12.75 7.71 -6.50
CA ILE A 56 -13.50 8.96 -6.64
C ILE A 56 -13.37 9.42 -8.09
N HIS A 57 -14.46 9.31 -8.85
CA HIS A 57 -14.45 9.56 -10.29
C HIS A 57 -15.72 10.33 -10.72
N PRO A 58 -15.61 11.39 -11.54
CA PRO A 58 -16.75 12.24 -11.90
C PRO A 58 -17.84 11.51 -12.70
N LYS A 59 -17.50 10.42 -13.38
CA LYS A 59 -18.46 9.57 -14.10
C LYS A 59 -19.29 8.65 -13.19
N LEU A 60 -19.04 8.60 -11.88
CA LEU A 60 -19.88 7.80 -10.98
C LEU A 60 -21.30 8.38 -10.93
N PRO A 61 -22.35 7.57 -11.18
CA PRO A 61 -23.73 8.06 -11.13
C PRO A 61 -24.09 8.55 -9.73
N THR A 62 -24.55 9.79 -9.64
CA THR A 62 -24.97 10.41 -8.37
C THR A 62 -26.13 9.68 -7.70
N SER A 63 -26.99 9.00 -8.48
CA SER A 63 -28.08 8.18 -7.96
C SER A 63 -27.57 7.01 -7.12
N VAL A 64 -26.54 6.30 -7.61
CA VAL A 64 -25.90 5.20 -6.89
C VAL A 64 -25.25 5.68 -5.60
N LEU A 65 -24.57 6.84 -5.65
CA LEU A 65 -23.95 7.44 -4.46
C LEU A 65 -25.00 7.81 -3.40
N ARG A 66 -26.13 8.39 -3.81
CA ARG A 66 -27.26 8.74 -2.90
C ARG A 66 -27.95 7.51 -2.32
N ALA A 67 -28.06 6.43 -3.07
CA ALA A 67 -28.68 5.19 -2.63
C ALA A 67 -27.76 4.33 -1.74
N SER A 68 -26.47 4.67 -1.65
CA SER A 68 -25.46 3.87 -0.95
C SER A 68 -25.04 4.51 0.38
N ARG A 69 -24.55 3.67 1.31
CA ARG A 69 -23.77 4.15 2.46
C ARG A 69 -22.32 4.27 2.03
N LEU A 70 -21.80 5.50 1.98
CA LEU A 70 -20.45 5.79 1.51
C LEU A 70 -19.46 5.69 2.67
N VAL A 71 -18.36 4.98 2.43
CA VAL A 71 -17.18 4.96 3.29
C VAL A 71 -16.01 5.39 2.40
N VAL A 72 -15.40 6.53 2.76
CA VAL A 72 -14.24 7.05 2.03
C VAL A 72 -12.98 6.52 2.71
N PHE A 73 -12.12 5.88 1.92
CA PHE A 73 -10.82 5.43 2.36
C PHE A 73 -9.78 6.45 1.89
N GLU A 74 -9.30 7.27 2.83
CA GLU A 74 -8.18 8.17 2.61
C GLU A 74 -6.91 7.57 3.22
N PRO A 75 -5.73 7.79 2.60
CA PRO A 75 -4.46 7.44 3.24
C PRO A 75 -4.36 8.10 4.62
N ALA A 76 -3.81 7.37 5.60
CA ALA A 76 -3.60 7.91 6.95
C ALA A 76 -2.78 9.21 6.89
N THR A 77 -3.29 10.28 7.48
CA THR A 77 -2.64 11.59 7.44
C THR A 77 -1.61 11.74 8.55
N GLY A 78 -0.43 12.21 8.18
CA GLY A 78 0.68 12.48 9.08
C GLY A 78 1.63 11.29 9.23
N LEU A 79 2.92 11.61 9.34
CA LEU A 79 4.01 10.63 9.41
C LEU A 79 3.80 9.59 10.51
N LYS A 80 3.36 10.01 11.70
CA LYS A 80 3.12 9.12 12.84
C LYS A 80 2.01 8.11 12.57
N ALA A 81 0.88 8.56 12.02
CA ALA A 81 -0.25 7.69 11.73
C ALA A 81 0.12 6.66 10.66
N ASN A 82 0.84 7.11 9.63
CA ASN A 82 1.30 6.24 8.56
C ASN A 82 2.33 5.20 9.03
N LEU A 83 3.28 5.61 9.87
CA LEU A 83 4.26 4.69 10.48
C LEU A 83 3.56 3.65 11.36
N LEU A 84 2.62 4.06 12.21
CA LEU A 84 1.88 3.13 13.08
C LEU A 84 1.04 2.13 12.27
N ARG A 85 0.40 2.59 11.19
CA ARG A 85 -0.35 1.73 10.25
C ARG A 85 0.56 0.72 9.56
N SER A 86 1.73 1.16 9.10
CA SER A 86 2.70 0.29 8.43
C SER A 86 3.27 -0.76 9.39
N LEU A 87 3.55 -0.34 10.64
CA LEU A 87 4.05 -1.23 11.67
C LEU A 87 2.99 -2.25 12.12
N SER A 88 1.73 -1.84 12.26
CA SER A 88 0.63 -2.74 12.64
C SER A 88 0.24 -3.73 11.55
N ALA A 89 0.59 -3.45 10.29
CA ALA A 89 0.42 -4.38 9.18
C ALA A 89 1.43 -5.54 9.21
N LEU A 90 2.52 -5.43 9.97
CA LEU A 90 3.51 -6.50 10.13
C LEU A 90 3.08 -7.47 11.24
N SER A 91 3.19 -8.78 10.98
CA SER A 91 2.88 -9.78 12.01
C SER A 91 3.94 -9.82 13.11
N ALA A 92 3.52 -10.07 14.34
CA ALA A 92 4.43 -10.20 15.48
C ALA A 92 5.48 -11.32 15.27
N THR A 93 5.09 -12.40 14.59
CA THR A 93 5.99 -13.51 14.21
C THR A 93 7.09 -13.08 13.25
N ARG A 94 6.78 -12.17 12.31
CA ARG A 94 7.74 -11.64 11.35
C ARG A 94 8.70 -10.65 12.01
N LEU A 95 8.18 -9.79 12.88
CA LEU A 95 8.95 -8.81 13.66
C LEU A 95 9.94 -9.44 14.64
N SER A 96 9.56 -10.57 15.26
CA SER A 96 10.38 -11.28 16.26
C SER A 96 11.32 -12.33 15.66
N LYS A 97 11.27 -12.58 14.34
CA LYS A 97 12.13 -13.56 13.67
C LYS A 97 13.60 -13.09 13.75
N PRO A 98 14.54 -13.92 14.23
CA PRO A 98 15.96 -13.58 14.29
C PRO A 98 16.55 -13.21 12.93
N PRO A 99 17.42 -12.20 12.83
CA PRO A 99 18.16 -11.62 13.95
C PRO A 99 17.43 -10.45 14.65
N ALA A 100 17.80 -10.14 15.89
CA ALA A 100 17.14 -9.09 16.69
C ALA A 100 17.09 -7.72 15.98
N GLU A 101 18.13 -7.40 15.17
CA GLU A 101 18.23 -6.17 14.38
C GLU A 101 17.16 -6.07 13.29
N ARG A 102 16.50 -7.17 12.89
CA ARG A 102 15.43 -7.16 11.88
C ARG A 102 14.30 -6.21 12.24
N SER A 103 13.89 -6.19 13.52
CA SER A 103 12.84 -5.30 14.01
C SER A 103 13.18 -3.82 13.78
N ARG A 104 14.46 -3.45 13.96
CA ARG A 104 14.97 -2.10 13.70
C ARG A 104 14.99 -1.77 12.21
N LEU A 105 15.34 -2.74 11.35
CA LEU A 105 15.28 -2.56 9.91
C LEU A 105 13.84 -2.37 9.41
N TYR A 106 12.87 -3.10 9.99
CA TYR A 106 11.45 -2.86 9.69
C TYR A 106 11.00 -1.46 10.05
N LEU A 107 11.44 -0.93 11.20
CA LEU A 107 11.15 0.44 11.58
C LEU A 107 11.70 1.44 10.54
N LEU A 108 12.90 1.21 10.02
CA LEU A 108 13.48 2.04 8.95
C LEU A 108 12.67 1.97 7.65
N VAL A 109 12.21 0.78 7.24
CA VAL A 109 11.37 0.62 6.05
C VAL A 109 10.00 1.27 6.25
N CYS A 110 9.37 1.10 7.42
CA CYS A 110 8.12 1.78 7.77
C CYS A 110 8.27 3.30 7.76
N TRP A 111 9.39 3.81 8.29
CA TRP A 111 9.71 5.23 8.29
C TRP A 111 9.89 5.76 6.86
N LEU A 112 10.64 5.05 6.01
CA LEU A 112 10.82 5.43 4.61
C LEU A 112 9.48 5.46 3.88
N HIS A 113 8.68 4.40 4.02
CA HIS A 113 7.35 4.30 3.41
C HIS A 113 6.44 5.46 3.83
N ALA A 114 6.40 5.75 5.13
CA ALA A 114 5.61 6.85 5.67
C ALA A 114 6.10 8.21 5.15
N LEU A 115 7.43 8.40 5.05
CA LEU A 115 8.02 9.64 4.57
C LEU A 115 7.74 9.89 3.09
N VAL A 116 7.93 8.89 2.23
CA VAL A 116 7.71 9.07 0.78
C VAL A 116 6.24 9.36 0.50
N GLN A 117 5.32 8.73 1.23
CA GLN A 117 3.88 8.99 1.14
C GLN A 117 3.49 10.37 1.68
N GLU A 118 4.00 10.79 2.84
CA GLU A 118 3.71 12.12 3.36
C GLU A 118 4.23 13.23 2.43
N ARG A 119 5.40 13.04 1.80
CA ARG A 119 5.94 14.01 0.85
C ARG A 119 5.06 14.18 -0.40
N LEU A 120 4.34 13.16 -0.85
CA LEU A 120 3.40 13.27 -1.98
C LEU A 120 2.27 14.27 -1.72
N ARG A 121 1.91 14.50 -0.45
CA ARG A 121 0.90 15.51 -0.08
C ARG A 121 1.37 16.94 -0.35
N TYR A 122 2.68 17.14 -0.53
CA TYR A 122 3.30 18.44 -0.74
C TYR A 122 3.82 18.60 -2.17
N THR A 123 3.39 17.80 -3.14
CA THR A 123 3.72 17.99 -4.56
C THR A 123 3.28 19.41 -5.01
N PRO A 124 4.14 20.19 -5.70
CA PRO A 124 5.43 19.80 -6.31
C PRO A 124 6.68 19.98 -5.43
N LEU A 125 6.56 20.42 -4.17
CA LEU A 125 7.71 20.64 -3.26
C LEU A 125 8.25 19.35 -2.63
N GLY A 126 7.35 18.40 -2.33
CA GLY A 126 7.72 17.12 -1.76
C GLY A 126 8.30 16.14 -2.79
N TRP A 127 7.76 16.18 -4.00
CA TRP A 127 8.20 15.45 -5.19
C TRP A 127 7.79 16.29 -6.39
N ALA A 128 8.54 16.25 -7.49
CA ALA A 128 8.16 16.97 -8.70
C ALA A 128 6.83 16.47 -9.28
N ASN A 129 6.61 15.14 -9.23
CA ASN A 129 5.41 14.48 -9.74
C ASN A 129 4.62 13.75 -8.62
N ALA A 130 3.34 13.48 -8.88
CA ALA A 130 2.49 12.68 -8.01
C ALA A 130 2.69 11.18 -8.29
N TYR A 131 3.71 10.59 -7.66
CA TYR A 131 3.97 9.14 -7.75
C TYR A 131 2.95 8.31 -6.94
N GLU A 132 2.75 7.06 -7.34
CA GLU A 132 1.84 6.14 -6.65
C GLU A 132 2.63 5.16 -5.76
N PHE A 133 2.97 5.58 -4.53
CA PHE A 133 3.56 4.68 -3.53
C PHE A 133 2.47 3.98 -2.72
N SER A 134 2.40 2.66 -2.85
CA SER A 134 1.30 1.81 -2.38
C SER A 134 1.73 0.83 -1.29
N ASP A 135 0.76 0.22 -0.60
CA ASP A 135 1.02 -0.86 0.36
C ASP A 135 1.63 -2.11 -0.30
N ALA A 136 1.49 -2.28 -1.62
CA ALA A 136 2.16 -3.36 -2.34
C ALA A 136 3.68 -3.13 -2.36
N ASP A 137 4.13 -1.89 -2.58
CA ASP A 137 5.56 -1.54 -2.54
C ASP A 137 6.13 -1.77 -1.14
N PHE A 138 5.37 -1.42 -0.09
CA PHE A 138 5.76 -1.68 1.29
C PHE A 138 5.93 -3.18 1.57
N ARG A 139 5.01 -4.03 1.10
CA ARG A 139 5.12 -5.49 1.25
C ARG A 139 6.35 -6.04 0.54
N VAL A 140 6.59 -5.62 -0.70
CA VAL A 140 7.79 -6.02 -1.47
C VAL A 140 9.07 -5.53 -0.78
N ALA A 141 9.08 -4.32 -0.22
CA ALA A 141 10.19 -3.81 0.58
C ALA A 141 10.47 -4.66 1.83
N CYS A 142 9.42 -5.14 2.49
CA CYS A 142 9.56 -6.04 3.63
C CYS A 142 10.06 -7.43 3.20
N ASP A 143 9.57 -7.96 2.08
CA ASP A 143 9.95 -9.28 1.58
C ASP A 143 11.41 -9.30 1.10
N THR A 144 11.85 -8.23 0.44
CA THR A 144 13.26 -8.05 0.03
C THR A 144 14.18 -7.84 1.24
N LEU A 145 13.72 -7.13 2.28
CA LEU A 145 14.42 -7.04 3.55
C LEU A 145 14.60 -8.41 4.18
N ASP A 146 13.55 -9.22 4.26
CA ASP A 146 13.63 -10.57 4.82
C ASP A 146 14.65 -11.43 4.08
N ALA A 147 14.57 -11.46 2.75
CA ALA A 147 15.50 -12.23 1.91
C ALA A 147 16.95 -11.77 2.10
N ALA A 148 17.20 -10.46 2.10
CA ALA A 148 18.55 -9.91 2.28
C ALA A 148 19.10 -10.20 3.69
N VAL A 149 18.27 -10.06 4.71
CA VAL A 149 18.66 -10.33 6.11
C VAL A 149 18.86 -11.82 6.35
N ASP A 150 18.00 -12.69 5.82
CA ASP A 150 18.14 -14.15 5.98
C ASP A 150 19.44 -14.65 5.33
N ALA A 151 19.80 -14.12 4.15
CA ALA A 151 21.04 -14.46 3.45
C ALA A 151 22.30 -14.12 4.27
N VAL A 152 22.27 -13.00 4.99
CA VAL A 152 23.39 -12.58 5.86
C VAL A 152 23.35 -13.28 7.21
N ALA A 153 22.18 -13.36 7.84
CA ALA A 153 22.05 -13.84 9.22
C ALA A 153 22.34 -15.33 9.34
N GLN A 154 21.97 -16.16 8.34
CA GLN A 154 22.22 -17.60 8.33
C GLN A 154 21.76 -18.31 9.63
N GLY A 155 20.61 -17.88 10.17
CA GLY A 155 20.03 -18.44 11.42
C GLY A 155 20.62 -17.87 12.73
N ARG A 156 21.55 -16.91 12.67
CA ARG A 156 22.10 -16.27 13.87
C ARG A 156 21.06 -15.41 14.58
N ALA A 157 21.16 -15.39 15.92
CA ALA A 157 20.28 -14.58 16.77
C ALA A 157 20.51 -13.07 16.62
N ASN A 158 21.76 -12.66 16.32
CA ASN A 158 22.16 -11.27 16.15
C ASN A 158 23.14 -11.14 14.99
N VAL A 159 23.14 -9.99 14.32
CA VAL A 159 24.08 -9.65 13.25
C VAL A 159 24.69 -8.29 13.53
N ALA A 160 26.02 -8.23 13.55
CA ALA A 160 26.75 -6.98 13.72
C ALA A 160 26.29 -5.95 12.66
N PRO A 161 26.06 -4.67 13.04
CA PRO A 161 25.54 -3.65 12.12
C PRO A 161 26.34 -3.51 10.83
N GLU A 162 27.65 -3.66 10.87
CA GLU A 162 28.55 -3.55 9.72
C GLU A 162 28.35 -4.69 8.71
N LYS A 163 27.84 -5.83 9.17
CA LYS A 163 27.58 -7.01 8.34
C LYS A 163 26.17 -7.00 7.73
N LEU A 164 25.30 -6.08 8.15
CA LEU A 164 23.96 -5.97 7.57
C LEU A 164 24.04 -5.55 6.09
N PRO A 165 23.09 -6.00 5.24
CA PRO A 165 23.14 -5.81 3.79
C PRO A 165 22.71 -4.39 3.37
N TRP A 166 23.35 -3.35 3.92
CA TRP A 166 22.96 -1.95 3.71
C TRP A 166 22.93 -1.53 2.25
N THR A 167 23.96 -1.89 1.48
CA THR A 167 24.03 -1.55 0.05
C THR A 167 22.90 -2.22 -0.72
N THR A 168 22.65 -3.51 -0.48
CA THR A 168 21.53 -4.23 -1.09
C THR A 168 20.19 -3.59 -0.76
N LEU A 169 19.94 -3.26 0.52
CA LEU A 169 18.70 -2.61 0.94
C LEU A 169 18.54 -1.23 0.28
N ARG A 170 19.58 -0.40 0.27
CA ARG A 170 19.55 0.92 -0.39
C ARG A 170 19.27 0.79 -1.88
N THR A 171 19.95 -0.09 -2.58
CA THR A 171 19.76 -0.31 -4.02
C THR A 171 18.34 -0.79 -4.32
N LEU A 172 17.85 -1.81 -3.62
CA LEU A 172 16.51 -2.36 -3.87
C LEU A 172 15.42 -1.33 -3.55
N LEU A 173 15.52 -0.61 -2.44
CA LEU A 173 14.53 0.40 -2.06
C LEU A 173 14.56 1.61 -3.00
N SER A 174 15.76 2.16 -3.27
CA SER A 174 15.91 3.40 -4.03
C SER A 174 15.86 3.23 -5.54
N GLN A 175 16.21 2.08 -6.11
CA GLN A 175 16.25 1.89 -7.57
C GLN A 175 15.13 0.99 -8.08
N CYS A 176 14.75 -0.04 -7.33
CA CYS A 176 13.81 -1.05 -7.84
C CYS A 176 12.38 -0.83 -7.35
N ILE A 177 12.20 -0.60 -6.05
CA ILE A 177 10.87 -0.58 -5.43
C ILE A 177 10.25 0.81 -5.53
N TYR A 178 10.81 1.79 -4.82
CA TYR A 178 10.27 3.15 -4.84
C TYR A 178 10.77 3.92 -6.06
N GLY A 179 12.07 3.85 -6.37
CA GLY A 179 12.63 4.56 -7.53
C GLY A 179 12.22 4.00 -8.88
N GLY A 180 11.73 2.75 -8.94
CA GLY A 180 11.19 2.19 -10.18
C GLY A 180 9.96 2.95 -10.72
N LYS A 181 9.35 3.79 -9.88
CA LYS A 181 8.20 4.66 -10.23
C LYS A 181 8.60 6.10 -10.49
N ILE A 182 9.85 6.47 -10.22
CA ILE A 182 10.33 7.84 -10.34
C ILE A 182 10.95 8.04 -11.72
N ASP A 183 10.38 8.96 -12.48
CA ASP A 183 10.84 9.36 -13.80
C ASP A 183 11.76 10.60 -13.77
N ASN A 184 11.64 11.44 -12.73
CA ASN A 184 12.42 12.65 -12.56
C ASN A 184 13.78 12.35 -11.91
N GLN A 185 14.86 12.78 -12.57
CA GLN A 185 16.23 12.51 -12.09
C GLN A 185 16.53 13.18 -10.73
N PHE A 186 16.01 14.38 -10.46
CA PHE A 186 16.22 15.06 -9.18
C PHE A 186 15.47 14.35 -8.05
N ASP A 187 14.24 13.91 -8.29
CA ASP A 187 13.48 13.09 -7.34
C ASP A 187 14.20 11.75 -7.07
N GLN A 188 14.81 11.16 -8.10
CA GLN A 188 15.57 9.91 -7.95
C GLN A 188 16.81 10.12 -7.07
N VAL A 189 17.54 11.23 -7.27
CA VAL A 189 18.65 11.64 -6.39
C VAL A 189 18.15 11.90 -4.97
N HIS A 190 17.00 12.59 -4.83
CA HIS A 190 16.41 12.89 -3.53
C HIS A 190 16.05 11.61 -2.75
N LEU A 191 15.41 10.64 -3.41
CA LEU A 191 15.12 9.32 -2.82
C LEU A 191 16.40 8.60 -2.41
N HIS A 192 17.42 8.62 -3.27
CA HIS A 192 18.70 7.99 -2.98
C HIS A 192 19.33 8.57 -1.70
N LEU A 193 19.39 9.90 -1.58
CA LEU A 193 19.90 10.59 -0.39
C LEU A 193 19.14 10.23 0.89
N LEU A 194 17.80 10.14 0.82
CA LEU A 194 16.99 9.70 1.97
C LEU A 194 17.36 8.29 2.43
N THR A 195 17.63 7.38 1.48
CA THR A 195 18.06 6.02 1.83
C THR A 195 19.49 5.98 2.37
N GLU A 196 20.43 6.75 1.81
CA GLU A 196 21.81 6.80 2.31
C GLU A 196 21.92 7.32 3.74
N LEU A 197 21.18 8.37 4.07
CA LEU A 197 21.21 9.01 5.39
C LEU A 197 20.70 8.12 6.53
N ARG A 198 19.91 7.08 6.23
CA ARG A 198 19.23 6.26 7.26
C ARG A 198 19.51 4.77 7.18
N PHE A 199 19.93 4.25 6.03
CA PHE A 199 20.30 2.84 5.83
C PHE A 199 21.82 2.68 5.75
N SER A 200 22.51 3.06 6.82
CA SER A 200 23.96 2.96 6.94
C SER A 200 24.37 2.55 8.36
N SER A 201 25.55 1.94 8.49
CA SER A 201 26.18 1.75 9.79
C SER A 201 26.71 3.09 10.29
N LEU A 202 26.64 3.35 11.59
CA LEU A 202 27.18 4.57 12.22
C LEU A 202 28.67 4.81 11.85
N SER A 203 29.42 3.73 11.63
CA SER A 203 30.81 3.75 11.17
C SER A 203 31.02 4.33 9.78
N SER A 204 30.03 4.29 8.88
CA SER A 204 30.14 4.90 7.55
C SER A 204 29.75 6.38 7.52
N MET A 205 29.04 6.86 8.55
CA MET A 205 28.57 8.26 8.63
C MET A 205 29.64 9.18 9.23
N TYR A 206 30.55 8.63 10.04
CA TYR A 206 31.74 9.31 10.55
C TYR A 206 32.95 8.40 10.38
N PRO A 207 33.73 8.51 9.28
CA PRO A 207 34.99 7.81 9.19
C PRO A 207 35.90 8.32 10.31
N THR A 208 36.23 7.46 11.27
CA THR A 208 37.35 7.70 12.18
C THR A 208 38.60 7.89 11.34
N LYS A 209 39.26 9.05 11.52
CA LYS A 209 40.53 9.39 10.89
C LYS A 209 41.60 8.34 11.13
#